data_AF-A0A1G2CFG5-F1
#
_entry.id   AF-A0A1G2CFG5-F1
#
_cell.length_a   1.000
_cell.length_b   1.000
_cell.length_c   1.000
_cell.angle_alpha   90.00
_cell.angle_beta   90.00
_cell.angle_gamma   90.00
#
_symmetry.space_group_name_H-M   'P 1'
#
loop_
_entity.id
_entity.type
_entity.pdbx_description
1 polymer ?
#
loop_
_entity_poly.entity_id
_entity_poly.type
_entity_poly.pdbx_seq_one_letter_code
_entity_poly.pdbx_strand_id
1 'polypeptide(L)'
;MMEQRTKEELTTIRQEVAYRKRIAEERGLDRLFLDVYHRCVRYYPVWIHDAKLKNYIYPGVSAVSEKIVKDPFGDTYITEFSIGPRHYVISSKRLGTMIAHDLHYVVELFMNGEKAFAVSEQHDIRLTDRHYFTLDVDAYVHEAWADDFKKIRSFHEHLEREAQAEKADDPQLINNLKKDFNLGTGSIIRLRPWPGYRIFRLILLLIILILATIAFFEFLRLSQSVQPNVRGAEEKFAGIFMSRS
;
A
#
# COMPACT_ATOMS: atom_id res chain seq x y z
N MET A 1 22.25 -3.52 -43.84
CA MET A 1 22.97 -3.13 -42.58
C MET A 1 22.18 -2.17 -41.71
N MET A 2 21.61 -1.07 -42.24
CA MET A 2 20.86 -0.08 -41.44
C MET A 2 19.57 -0.67 -40.83
N GLU A 3 18.80 -1.43 -41.60
CA GLU A 3 17.54 -2.08 -41.18
C GLU A 3 17.73 -3.15 -40.08
N GLN A 4 18.89 -3.81 -40.06
CA GLN A 4 19.22 -4.85 -39.09
C GLN A 4 19.60 -4.24 -37.73
N ARG A 5 20.34 -3.12 -37.74
CA ARG A 5 20.62 -2.33 -36.53
C ARG A 5 19.35 -1.77 -35.90
N THR A 6 18.43 -1.24 -36.72
CA THR A 6 17.13 -0.74 -36.23
C THR A 6 16.28 -1.84 -35.58
N LYS A 7 16.34 -3.08 -36.09
CA LYS A 7 15.61 -4.22 -35.51
C LYS A 7 16.19 -4.67 -34.16
N GLU A 8 17.51 -4.67 -34.01
CA GLU A 8 18.21 -4.98 -32.76
C GLU A 8 17.96 -3.89 -31.69
N GLU A 9 18.01 -2.62 -32.09
CA GLU A 9 17.68 -1.48 -31.24
C GLU A 9 16.23 -1.54 -30.74
N LEU A 10 15.26 -1.78 -31.63
CA LEU A 10 13.85 -1.92 -31.26
C LEU A 10 13.60 -3.09 -30.30
N THR A 11 14.30 -4.20 -30.49
CA THR A 11 14.19 -5.37 -29.60
C THR A 11 14.70 -5.03 -28.20
N THR A 12 15.86 -4.36 -28.12
CA THR A 12 16.46 -3.93 -26.86
C THR A 12 15.55 -2.98 -26.10
N ILE A 13 14.98 -1.98 -26.80
CA ILE A 13 14.03 -1.03 -26.20
C ILE A 13 12.79 -1.74 -25.66
N ARG A 14 12.23 -2.70 -26.42
CA ARG A 14 11.05 -3.47 -25.97
C ARG A 14 11.34 -4.30 -24.72
N GLN A 15 12.53 -4.89 -24.62
CA GLN A 15 12.95 -5.65 -23.44
C GLN A 15 13.09 -4.74 -22.22
N GLU A 16 13.71 -3.56 -22.38
CA GLU A 16 13.84 -2.58 -21.29
C GLU A 16 12.47 -2.06 -20.83
N VAL A 17 11.55 -1.77 -21.76
CA VAL A 17 10.17 -1.37 -21.43
C VAL A 17 9.46 -2.48 -20.64
N ALA A 18 9.52 -3.73 -21.11
CA ALA A 18 8.90 -4.86 -20.42
C ALA A 18 9.50 -5.07 -19.02
N TYR A 19 10.81 -4.92 -18.88
CA TYR A 19 11.49 -5.00 -17.59
C TYR A 19 11.01 -3.92 -16.62
N ARG A 20 10.94 -2.66 -17.07
CA ARG A 20 10.45 -1.54 -16.26
C ARG A 20 8.99 -1.70 -15.83
N LYS A 21 8.11 -2.14 -16.74
CA LYS A 21 6.71 -2.44 -16.43
C LYS A 21 6.62 -3.49 -15.32
N ARG A 22 7.36 -4.60 -15.46
CA ARG A 22 7.39 -5.66 -14.44
C ARG A 22 7.85 -5.15 -13.07
N ILE A 23 8.90 -4.32 -13.03
CA ILE A 23 9.37 -3.72 -11.78
C ILE A 23 8.30 -2.83 -11.12
N ALA A 24 7.58 -2.03 -11.91
CA ALA A 24 6.51 -1.18 -11.39
C ALA A 24 5.35 -2.01 -10.80
N GLU A 25 4.96 -3.09 -11.49
CA GLU A 25 3.92 -4.03 -11.06
C GLU A 25 4.33 -4.81 -9.80
N GLU A 26 5.55 -5.36 -9.76
CA GLU A 26 6.10 -6.08 -8.59
C GLU A 26 6.12 -5.20 -7.34
N ARG A 27 6.35 -3.89 -7.52
CA ARG A 27 6.35 -2.89 -6.44
C ARG A 27 4.95 -2.32 -6.14
N GLY A 28 3.93 -2.68 -6.91
CA GLY A 28 2.56 -2.18 -6.76
C GLY A 28 2.42 -0.66 -6.94
N LEU A 29 3.23 -0.06 -7.83
CA LEU A 29 3.23 1.39 -8.06
C LEU A 29 1.95 1.88 -8.75
N ASP A 30 1.36 1.05 -9.61
CA ASP A 30 0.08 1.28 -10.25
C ASP A 30 -1.04 1.46 -9.22
N ARG A 31 -1.13 0.53 -8.26
CA ARG A 31 -2.13 0.56 -7.19
C ARG A 31 -1.92 1.76 -6.27
N LEU A 32 -0.68 2.04 -5.88
CA LEU A 32 -0.35 3.22 -5.09
C LEU A 32 -0.77 4.51 -5.80
N PHE A 33 -0.45 4.61 -7.09
CA PHE A 33 -0.74 5.80 -7.88
C PHE A 33 -2.25 6.03 -8.03
N LEU A 34 -3.00 5.00 -8.43
CA LEU A 34 -4.45 5.09 -8.63
C LEU A 34 -5.21 5.32 -7.31
N ASP A 35 -4.79 4.66 -6.22
CA ASP A 35 -5.39 4.85 -4.89
C ASP A 35 -5.26 6.30 -4.42
N VAL A 36 -4.06 6.88 -4.53
CA VAL A 36 -3.81 8.28 -4.17
C VAL A 36 -4.54 9.24 -5.11
N TYR A 37 -4.52 8.98 -6.41
CA TYR A 37 -5.19 9.85 -7.37
C TYR A 37 -6.71 9.89 -7.12
N HIS A 38 -7.38 8.73 -7.11
CA HIS A 38 -8.84 8.66 -7.06
C HIS A 38 -9.43 8.88 -5.68
N ARG A 39 -8.69 8.68 -4.59
CA ARG A 39 -9.23 8.86 -3.23
C ARG A 39 -8.79 10.16 -2.58
N CYS A 40 -7.72 10.78 -3.07
CA CYS A 40 -7.10 11.92 -2.43
C CYS A 40 -6.98 13.10 -3.41
N VAL A 41 -6.00 13.02 -4.31
CA VAL A 41 -5.48 14.18 -5.06
C VAL A 41 -6.52 14.78 -5.99
N ARG A 42 -7.30 13.94 -6.70
CA ARG A 42 -8.35 14.38 -7.63
C ARG A 42 -9.35 15.34 -6.98
N TYR A 43 -9.57 15.23 -5.67
CA TYR A 43 -10.56 16.04 -4.95
C TYR A 43 -9.97 17.23 -4.22
N TYR A 44 -8.65 17.35 -4.09
CA TYR A 44 -8.01 18.46 -3.38
C TYR A 44 -8.47 19.85 -3.86
N PRO A 45 -8.61 20.13 -5.17
CA PRO A 45 -9.10 21.42 -5.64
C PRO A 45 -10.48 21.77 -5.08
N VAL A 46 -11.38 20.80 -4.94
CA VAL A 46 -12.71 21.01 -4.39
C VAL A 46 -12.66 21.13 -2.86
N TRP A 47 -11.90 20.25 -2.21
CA TRP A 47 -11.81 20.19 -0.75
C TRP A 47 -11.15 21.42 -0.12
N ILE A 48 -10.31 22.15 -0.85
CA ILE A 48 -9.66 23.36 -0.32
C ILE A 48 -10.67 24.46 0.03
N HIS A 49 -11.83 24.45 -0.64
CA HIS A 49 -12.90 25.42 -0.45
C HIS A 49 -13.93 25.00 0.61
N ASP A 50 -13.93 23.74 1.03
CA ASP A 50 -14.82 23.23 2.06
C ASP A 50 -14.06 23.09 3.39
N ALA A 51 -14.49 23.85 4.40
CA ALA A 51 -13.83 23.90 5.70
C ALA A 51 -13.76 22.54 6.42
N LYS A 52 -14.71 21.64 6.19
CA LYS A 52 -14.73 20.28 6.78
C LYS A 52 -13.81 19.34 6.00
N LEU A 53 -13.79 19.46 4.67
CA LEU A 53 -13.00 18.58 3.81
C LEU A 53 -11.53 19.01 3.71
N LYS A 54 -11.21 20.26 4.03
CA LYS A 54 -9.82 20.75 4.03
C LYS A 54 -8.89 19.94 4.93
N ASN A 55 -9.39 19.36 6.02
CA ASN A 55 -8.62 18.48 6.91
C ASN A 55 -8.18 17.17 6.24
N TYR A 56 -8.83 16.77 5.13
CA TYR A 56 -8.44 15.61 4.33
C TYR A 56 -7.29 15.91 3.36
N ILE A 57 -6.83 17.16 3.24
CA ILE A 57 -5.67 17.48 2.40
C ILE A 57 -4.39 17.20 3.19
N TYR A 58 -3.46 16.42 2.63
CA TYR A 58 -2.17 16.17 3.26
C TYR A 58 -1.44 17.49 3.55
N PRO A 59 -0.99 17.78 4.79
CA PRO A 59 -0.44 19.10 5.15
C PRO A 59 0.80 19.53 4.34
N GLY A 60 1.52 18.59 3.74
CA GLY A 60 2.66 18.88 2.87
C GLY A 60 2.29 19.28 1.44
N VAL A 61 1.00 19.28 1.09
CA VAL A 61 0.50 19.66 -0.24
C VAL A 61 0.22 21.16 -0.29
N SER A 62 0.68 21.80 -1.37
CA SER A 62 0.45 23.23 -1.64
C SER A 62 0.20 23.49 -3.12
N ALA A 63 -0.18 24.72 -3.46
CA ALA A 63 -0.36 25.20 -4.84
C ALA A 63 -1.30 24.30 -5.68
N VAL A 64 -2.38 23.83 -5.05
CA VAL A 64 -3.35 22.95 -5.69
C VAL A 64 -4.16 23.73 -6.71
N SER A 65 -4.27 23.22 -7.93
CA SER A 65 -5.16 23.76 -8.95
C SER A 65 -5.76 22.66 -9.83
N GLU A 66 -6.86 23.01 -10.50
CA GLU A 66 -7.51 22.16 -11.50
C GLU A 66 -7.64 22.92 -12.81
N LYS A 67 -7.42 22.21 -13.91
CA LYS A 67 -7.72 22.67 -15.26
C LYS A 67 -8.40 21.56 -16.04
N ILE A 68 -9.43 21.91 -16.80
CA ILE A 68 -10.07 21.01 -17.76
C ILE A 68 -9.69 21.47 -19.17
N VAL A 69 -9.03 20.60 -19.92
CA VAL A 69 -8.75 20.82 -21.35
C VAL A 69 -9.86 20.14 -22.14
N LYS A 70 -10.69 20.95 -22.81
CA LYS A 70 -11.75 20.47 -23.70
C LYS A 70 -11.13 19.89 -24.97
N ASP A 71 -11.48 18.65 -25.29
CA ASP A 71 -11.01 17.94 -26.48
C ASP A 71 -12.23 17.26 -27.14
N PRO A 72 -12.35 17.29 -28.49
CA PRO A 72 -13.46 16.68 -29.21
C PRO A 72 -13.70 15.18 -28.90
N PHE A 73 -12.68 14.48 -28.43
CA PHE A 73 -12.70 13.05 -28.13
C PHE A 73 -12.82 12.75 -26.62
N GLY A 74 -12.95 13.77 -25.79
CA GLY A 74 -13.15 13.66 -24.35
C GLY A 74 -12.28 14.62 -23.55
N ASP A 75 -12.88 15.25 -22.54
CA ASP A 75 -12.19 16.19 -21.66
C ASP A 75 -10.98 15.54 -20.98
N THR A 76 -9.90 16.30 -20.89
CA THR A 76 -8.72 15.94 -20.09
C THR A 76 -8.75 16.74 -18.79
N TYR A 77 -8.77 16.04 -17.67
CA TYR A 77 -8.72 16.62 -16.33
C TYR A 77 -7.26 16.72 -15.90
N ILE A 78 -6.83 17.90 -15.47
CA ILE A 78 -5.46 18.16 -15.04
C ILE A 78 -5.52 18.66 -13.60
N THR A 79 -4.88 17.94 -12.69
CA THR A 79 -4.70 18.35 -11.29
C THR A 79 -3.22 18.64 -11.05
N GLU A 80 -2.92 19.85 -10.58
CA GLU A 80 -1.56 20.28 -10.28
C GLU A 80 -1.43 20.53 -8.78
N PHE A 81 -0.29 20.15 -8.20
CA PHE A 81 0.01 20.38 -6.80
C PHE A 81 1.52 20.28 -6.55
N SER A 82 1.98 20.74 -5.38
CA SER A 82 3.38 20.66 -4.98
C SER A 82 3.53 19.98 -3.63
N ILE A 83 4.64 19.24 -3.44
CA ILE A 83 5.07 18.70 -2.14
C ILE A 83 6.53 19.09 -1.94
N GLY A 84 6.77 20.03 -1.01
CA GLY A 84 8.08 20.63 -0.83
C GLY A 84 8.59 21.27 -2.14
N PRO A 85 9.80 20.92 -2.63
CA PRO A 85 10.34 21.48 -3.88
C PRO A 85 9.83 20.79 -5.15
N ARG A 86 9.01 19.74 -5.03
CA ARG A 86 8.57 18.93 -6.18
C ARG A 86 7.22 19.41 -6.67
N HIS A 87 7.13 19.68 -7.97
CA HIS A 87 5.90 20.01 -8.67
C HIS A 87 5.33 18.77 -9.35
N TYR A 88 4.04 18.50 -9.14
CA TYR A 88 3.35 17.35 -9.70
C TYR A 88 2.19 17.81 -10.59
N VAL A 89 2.07 17.17 -11.74
CA VAL A 89 0.90 17.30 -12.63
C VAL A 89 0.36 15.90 -12.88
N ILE A 90 -0.92 15.70 -12.58
CA ILE A 90 -1.63 14.48 -12.94
C ILE A 90 -2.65 14.83 -14.02
N SER A 91 -2.59 14.14 -15.16
CA SER A 91 -3.58 14.27 -16.23
C SER A 91 -4.36 12.97 -16.40
N SER A 92 -5.69 13.05 -16.39
CA SER A 92 -6.58 11.93 -16.65
C SER A 92 -7.40 12.22 -17.90
N LYS A 93 -7.26 11.34 -18.90
CA LYS A 93 -7.96 11.44 -20.18
C LYS A 93 -8.74 10.17 -20.44
N ARG A 94 -10.01 10.32 -20.82
CA ARG A 94 -10.84 9.20 -21.26
C ARG A 94 -10.40 8.71 -22.65
N LEU A 95 -10.27 7.40 -22.81
CA LEU A 95 -10.03 6.75 -24.09
C LEU A 95 -11.37 6.30 -24.71
N GLY A 96 -11.84 7.05 -25.71
CA GLY A 96 -12.96 6.63 -26.56
C GLY A 96 -14.35 6.61 -25.90
N THR A 97 -15.29 5.98 -26.60
CA THR A 97 -16.70 5.86 -26.19
C THR A 97 -16.92 4.71 -25.20
N MET A 98 -17.97 4.82 -24.38
CA MET A 98 -18.30 3.82 -23.36
C MET A 98 -18.68 2.50 -24.04
N ILE A 99 -18.03 1.41 -23.64
CA ILE A 99 -18.37 0.06 -24.13
C ILE A 99 -18.95 -0.70 -22.94
N ALA A 100 -20.22 -1.12 -23.04
CA ALA A 100 -20.83 -2.04 -22.07
C ALA A 100 -20.71 -1.63 -20.58
N HIS A 101 -20.80 -0.33 -20.27
CA HIS A 101 -20.66 0.26 -18.92
C HIS A 101 -19.22 0.41 -18.41
N ASP A 102 -18.23 0.13 -19.25
CA ASP A 102 -16.82 0.35 -18.94
C ASP A 102 -16.32 1.66 -19.56
N LEU A 103 -15.60 2.43 -18.74
CA LEU A 103 -14.90 3.64 -19.14
C LEU A 103 -13.41 3.41 -19.02
N HIS A 104 -12.66 3.62 -20.10
CA HIS A 104 -11.21 3.51 -20.10
C HIS A 104 -10.58 4.89 -19.96
N TYR A 105 -9.54 4.98 -19.15
CA TYR A 105 -8.77 6.21 -18.96
C TYR A 105 -7.28 5.92 -19.06
N VAL A 106 -6.52 6.92 -19.47
CA VAL A 106 -5.08 7.00 -19.19
C VAL A 106 -4.90 8.07 -18.13
N VAL A 107 -4.17 7.71 -17.07
CA VAL A 107 -3.76 8.62 -16.01
C VAL A 107 -2.24 8.73 -16.05
N GLU A 108 -1.75 9.94 -16.28
CA GLU A 108 -0.32 10.24 -16.39
C GLU A 108 0.14 11.12 -15.24
N LEU A 109 1.35 10.86 -14.75
CA LEU A 109 2.02 11.62 -13.71
C LEU A 109 3.27 12.27 -14.30
N PHE A 110 3.39 13.58 -14.10
CA PHE A 110 4.58 14.35 -14.38
C PHE A 110 5.15 14.91 -13.07
N MET A 111 6.47 14.84 -12.93
CA MET A 111 7.22 15.42 -11.82
C MET A 111 8.21 16.43 -12.39
N ASN A 112 8.13 17.68 -11.94
CA ASN A 112 9.00 18.78 -12.39
C ASN A 112 9.03 18.95 -13.93
N GLY A 113 7.90 18.68 -14.60
CA GLY A 113 7.77 18.79 -16.05
C GLY A 113 8.16 17.54 -16.84
N GLU A 114 8.72 16.52 -16.19
CA GLU A 114 9.08 15.25 -16.83
C GLU A 114 8.06 14.16 -16.55
N LYS A 115 7.77 13.31 -17.54
CA LYS A 115 6.87 12.16 -17.35
C LYS A 115 7.53 11.17 -16.39
N ALA A 116 6.86 10.87 -15.29
CA ALA A 116 7.35 9.96 -14.26
C ALA A 116 6.69 8.59 -14.36
N PHE A 117 5.38 8.57 -14.59
CA PHE A 117 4.56 7.36 -14.59
C PHE A 117 3.31 7.54 -15.46
N ALA A 118 2.78 6.47 -16.03
CA ALA A 118 1.48 6.46 -16.69
C ALA A 118 0.83 5.08 -16.57
N VAL A 119 -0.50 5.07 -16.42
CA VAL A 119 -1.30 3.86 -16.27
C VAL A 119 -2.59 3.98 -17.07
N SER A 120 -2.97 2.89 -17.71
CA SER A 120 -4.28 2.72 -18.32
C SER A 120 -5.18 2.02 -17.30
N GLU A 121 -6.38 2.55 -17.11
CA GLU A 121 -7.34 2.03 -16.15
C GLU A 121 -8.72 1.84 -16.76
N GLN A 122 -9.50 0.95 -16.15
CA GLN A 122 -10.91 0.73 -16.43
C GLN A 122 -11.74 1.08 -15.21
N HIS A 123 -12.85 1.77 -15.43
CA HIS A 123 -13.86 2.10 -14.44
C HIS A 123 -15.19 1.41 -14.80
N ASP A 124 -15.64 0.47 -13.96
CA ASP A 124 -16.97 -0.16 -14.08
C ASP A 124 -18.00 0.70 -13.36
N ILE A 125 -18.86 1.39 -14.13
CA ILE A 125 -19.84 2.34 -13.56
C ILE A 125 -21.02 1.66 -12.86
N ARG A 126 -21.16 0.33 -12.95
CA ARG A 126 -22.25 -0.42 -12.27
C ARG A 126 -21.93 -0.65 -10.80
N LEU A 127 -20.66 -0.63 -10.44
CA LEU A 127 -20.20 -0.78 -9.07
C LEU A 127 -20.29 0.61 -8.42
N THR A 128 -21.21 0.76 -7.47
CA THR A 128 -21.67 2.07 -6.97
C THR A 128 -20.62 2.89 -6.21
N ASP A 129 -19.34 2.51 -6.18
CA ASP A 129 -18.27 3.35 -5.67
C ASP A 129 -16.88 2.89 -6.18
N ARG A 130 -16.21 3.70 -7.01
CA ARG A 130 -14.74 3.76 -7.12
C ARG A 130 -14.00 2.47 -7.52
N HIS A 131 -14.58 1.62 -8.36
CA HIS A 131 -13.87 0.42 -8.84
C HIS A 131 -13.06 0.76 -10.09
N TYR A 132 -11.86 1.30 -9.86
CA TYR A 132 -10.85 1.50 -10.87
C TYR A 132 -9.89 0.30 -10.86
N PHE A 133 -9.65 -0.29 -12.02
CA PHE A 133 -8.73 -1.41 -12.19
C PHE A 133 -7.62 -1.00 -13.15
N THR A 134 -6.38 -1.27 -12.77
CA THR A 134 -5.24 -1.16 -13.69
C THR A 134 -5.42 -2.15 -14.84
N LEU A 135 -5.36 -1.65 -16.07
CA LEU A 135 -5.26 -2.45 -17.29
C LEU A 135 -3.81 -2.70 -17.67
N ASP A 136 -2.98 -1.65 -17.69
CA ASP A 136 -1.57 -1.71 -18.06
C ASP A 136 -0.80 -0.53 -17.46
N VAL A 137 0.49 -0.73 -17.19
CA VAL A 137 1.45 0.34 -16.88
C VAL A 137 2.00 0.87 -18.20
N ASP A 138 1.53 2.03 -18.65
CA ASP A 138 1.94 2.63 -19.92
C ASP A 138 3.36 3.20 -19.90
N ALA A 139 3.78 3.75 -18.75
CA ALA A 139 5.13 4.29 -18.59
C ALA A 139 5.63 4.21 -17.14
N TYR A 140 6.91 3.91 -16.98
CA TYR A 140 7.64 4.04 -15.72
C TYR A 140 9.05 4.56 -15.98
N VAL A 141 9.30 5.81 -15.62
CA VAL A 141 10.56 6.50 -15.91
C VAL A 141 11.43 6.57 -14.65
N HIS A 142 10.85 6.97 -13.52
CA HIS A 142 11.55 7.03 -12.24
C HIS A 142 10.58 6.88 -11.05
N GLU A 143 11.11 6.58 -9.86
CA GLU A 143 10.30 6.30 -8.66
C GLU A 143 10.29 7.37 -7.59
N ALA A 144 11.02 8.48 -7.76
CA ALA A 144 11.16 9.51 -6.73
C ALA A 144 9.82 10.00 -6.12
N TRP A 145 8.73 9.99 -6.90
CA TRP A 145 7.38 10.38 -6.48
C TRP A 145 6.72 9.39 -5.50
N ALA A 146 7.12 8.11 -5.52
CA ALA A 146 6.40 7.04 -4.83
C ALA A 146 6.38 7.25 -3.31
N ASP A 147 7.45 7.74 -2.72
CA ASP A 147 7.50 7.97 -1.28
C ASP A 147 6.61 9.13 -0.82
N ASP A 148 6.42 10.15 -1.67
CA ASP A 148 5.47 11.22 -1.37
C ASP A 148 4.03 10.72 -1.46
N PHE A 149 3.74 9.87 -2.44
CA PHE A 149 2.43 9.23 -2.59
C PHE A 149 2.12 8.28 -1.43
N LYS A 150 3.12 7.53 -0.93
CA LYS A 150 2.96 6.71 0.29
C LYS A 150 2.60 7.57 1.50
N LYS A 151 3.21 8.74 1.67
CA LYS A 151 2.87 9.67 2.77
C LYS A 151 1.43 10.15 2.67
N ILE A 152 0.98 10.54 1.48
CA ILE A 152 -0.41 10.94 1.24
C ILE A 152 -1.36 9.80 1.61
N ARG A 153 -1.12 8.59 1.10
CA ARG A 153 -1.96 7.42 1.39
C ARG A 153 -2.04 7.14 2.88
N SER A 154 -0.90 7.06 3.57
CA SER A 154 -0.86 6.78 5.01
C SER A 154 -1.55 7.86 5.84
N PHE A 155 -1.47 9.13 5.43
CA PHE A 155 -2.22 10.21 6.06
C PHE A 155 -3.73 10.01 5.90
N HIS A 156 -4.20 9.69 4.69
CA HIS A 156 -5.61 9.42 4.45
C HIS A 156 -6.14 8.19 5.20
N GLU A 157 -5.38 7.09 5.22
CA GLU A 157 -5.72 5.89 6.00
C GLU A 157 -5.77 6.18 7.52
N HIS A 158 -4.98 7.14 8.01
CA HIS A 158 -5.07 7.57 9.39
C HIS A 158 -6.37 8.33 9.66
N LEU A 159 -6.73 9.31 8.82
CA LEU A 159 -7.97 10.07 8.95
C LEU A 159 -9.22 9.18 8.83
N GLU A 160 -9.21 8.20 7.91
CA GLU A 160 -10.31 7.26 7.78
C GLU A 160 -10.48 6.40 9.04
N ARG A 161 -9.38 5.97 9.67
CA ARG A 161 -9.43 5.24 10.95
C ARG A 161 -9.94 6.10 12.09
N GLU A 162 -9.53 7.36 12.17
CA GLU A 162 -10.05 8.30 13.18
C GLU A 162 -11.55 8.54 12.98
N ALA A 163 -11.98 8.83 11.75
CA ALA A 163 -13.40 9.01 11.45
C ALA A 163 -14.24 7.76 11.71
N GLN A 164 -13.69 6.56 11.50
CA GLN A 164 -14.36 5.30 11.85
C GLN A 164 -14.44 5.11 13.37
N ALA A 165 -13.39 5.46 14.12
CA ALA A 165 -13.39 5.40 15.58
C ALA A 165 -14.42 6.38 16.17
N GLU A 166 -14.47 7.62 15.68
CA GLU A 166 -15.46 8.62 16.09
C GLU A 166 -16.89 8.15 15.83
N LYS A 167 -17.15 7.51 14.67
CA LYS A 167 -18.47 6.92 14.37
C LYS A 167 -18.80 5.73 15.26
N ALA A 168 -17.82 4.90 15.59
CA ALA A 168 -18.02 3.76 16.50
C ALA A 168 -18.35 4.23 17.93
N ASP A 169 -17.83 5.40 18.31
CA ASP A 169 -18.06 6.04 19.61
C ASP A 169 -19.27 6.98 19.62
N ASP A 170 -20.02 7.11 18.51
CA ASP A 170 -21.22 7.96 18.43
C ASP A 170 -22.33 7.44 19.37
N PRO A 171 -22.64 8.17 20.47
CA PRO A 171 -23.63 7.73 21.44
C PRO A 171 -25.03 7.58 20.81
N GLN A 172 -25.34 8.37 19.78
CA GLN A 172 -26.62 8.33 19.08
C GLN A 172 -26.73 7.06 18.23
N LEU A 173 -25.69 6.71 17.48
CA LEU A 173 -25.61 5.45 16.73
C LEU A 173 -25.65 4.24 17.66
N ILE A 174 -24.89 4.27 18.76
CA ILE A 174 -24.91 3.22 19.78
C ILE A 174 -26.31 3.09 20.40
N ASN A 175 -27.00 4.19 20.69
CA ASN A 175 -28.35 4.18 21.23
C ASN A 175 -29.39 3.68 20.21
N ASN A 176 -29.23 4.03 18.93
CA ASN A 176 -30.07 3.51 17.85
C ASN A 176 -29.85 2.01 17.66
N LEU A 177 -28.61 1.54 17.60
CA LEU A 177 -28.29 0.11 17.57
C LEU A 177 -28.83 -0.61 18.82
N LYS A 178 -28.70 -0.01 20.00
CA LYS A 178 -29.30 -0.55 21.22
C LYS A 178 -30.82 -0.67 21.10
N LYS A 179 -31.48 0.30 20.49
CA LYS A 179 -32.93 0.28 20.26
C LYS A 179 -33.33 -0.76 19.22
N ASP A 180 -32.65 -0.78 18.07
CA ASP A 180 -32.93 -1.65 16.93
C ASP A 180 -32.68 -3.13 17.25
N PHE A 181 -31.73 -3.41 18.15
CA PHE A 181 -31.42 -4.75 18.64
C PHE A 181 -31.99 -5.04 20.04
N ASN A 182 -32.86 -4.17 20.57
CA ASN A 182 -33.50 -4.29 21.88
C ASN A 182 -32.53 -4.52 23.06
N LEU A 183 -31.33 -3.96 22.98
CA LEU A 183 -30.31 -3.93 24.03
C LEU A 183 -30.59 -2.74 24.95
N GLY A 184 -31.21 -2.97 26.10
CA GLY A 184 -31.67 -1.90 27.00
C GLY A 184 -30.61 -0.86 27.37
N THR A 185 -31.04 0.40 27.55
CA THR A 185 -30.21 1.59 27.84
C THR A 185 -29.44 1.55 29.16
N GLY A 186 -29.73 0.59 30.06
CA GLY A 186 -29.01 0.37 31.32
C GLY A 186 -27.93 -0.72 31.28
N SER A 187 -27.70 -1.35 30.13
CA SER A 187 -26.76 -2.48 30.05
C SER A 187 -25.35 -1.97 29.78
N ILE A 188 -24.56 -1.77 30.84
CA ILE A 188 -23.13 -2.05 30.70
C ILE A 188 -23.09 -3.52 30.26
N ILE A 189 -22.70 -3.79 29.02
CA ILE A 189 -22.32 -5.14 28.63
C ILE A 189 -21.04 -5.44 29.43
N ARG A 190 -21.20 -5.83 30.69
CA ARG A 190 -20.26 -6.78 31.27
C ARG A 190 -20.45 -7.99 30.39
N LEU A 191 -19.53 -8.16 29.43
CA LEU A 191 -19.35 -9.44 28.77
C LEU A 191 -19.24 -10.45 29.91
N ARG A 192 -20.35 -11.14 30.22
CA ARG A 192 -20.26 -12.34 31.01
C ARG A 192 -19.33 -13.20 30.17
N PRO A 193 -18.12 -13.52 30.65
CA PRO A 193 -17.25 -14.38 29.88
C PRO A 193 -18.09 -15.61 29.56
N TRP A 194 -18.20 -15.90 28.27
CA TRP A 194 -18.90 -17.08 27.78
C TRP A 194 -18.44 -18.25 28.68
N PRO A 195 -19.33 -19.13 29.17
CA PRO A 195 -18.89 -20.22 30.05
C PRO A 195 -17.75 -21.04 29.43
N GLY A 196 -17.70 -21.11 28.08
CA GLY A 196 -16.59 -21.66 27.32
C GLY A 196 -15.31 -20.81 27.25
N TYR A 197 -15.31 -19.52 27.58
CA TYR A 197 -14.12 -18.65 27.57
C TYR A 197 -13.10 -19.05 28.64
N ARG A 198 -13.55 -19.51 29.82
CA ARG A 198 -12.64 -20.06 30.83
C ARG A 198 -11.97 -21.35 30.34
N ILE A 199 -12.74 -22.21 29.68
CA ILE A 199 -12.25 -23.45 29.08
C ILE A 199 -11.30 -23.14 27.92
N PHE A 200 -11.66 -22.22 27.02
CA PHE A 200 -10.83 -21.77 25.92
C PHE A 200 -9.52 -21.15 26.41
N ARG A 201 -9.57 -20.29 27.44
CA ARG A 201 -8.37 -19.69 28.04
C ARG A 201 -7.48 -20.75 28.70
N LEU A 202 -8.06 -21.76 29.37
CA LEU A 202 -7.31 -22.89 29.91
C LEU A 202 -6.67 -23.73 28.81
N ILE A 203 -7.39 -24.03 27.73
CA ILE A 203 -6.87 -24.75 26.56
C ILE A 203 -5.73 -23.96 25.91
N LEU A 204 -5.90 -22.66 25.71
CA LEU A 204 -4.89 -21.80 25.12
C LEU A 204 -3.63 -21.73 25.99
N LEU A 205 -3.79 -21.60 27.31
CA LEU A 205 -2.67 -21.64 28.26
C LEU A 205 -1.97 -23.00 28.26
N LEU A 206 -2.72 -24.11 28.14
CA LEU A 206 -2.17 -25.45 28.03
C LEU A 206 -1.35 -25.63 26.74
N ILE A 207 -1.86 -25.12 25.61
CA ILE A 207 -1.15 -25.13 24.33
C ILE A 207 0.16 -24.32 24.42
N ILE A 208 0.10 -23.12 25.00
CA ILE A 208 1.31 -22.29 25.21
C ILE A 208 2.32 -23.02 26.10
N LEU A 209 1.86 -23.68 27.17
CA LEU A 209 2.74 -24.45 28.06
C LEU A 209 3.39 -25.64 27.34
N ILE A 210 2.64 -26.36 26.51
CA ILE A 210 3.15 -27.49 25.71
C ILE A 210 4.20 -27.00 24.70
N LEU A 211 3.92 -25.91 23.98
CA LEU A 211 4.87 -25.33 23.04
C LEU A 211 6.14 -24.83 23.73
N ALA A 212 6.01 -24.21 24.90
CA ALA A 212 7.15 -23.76 25.70
C ALA A 212 8.00 -24.94 26.21
N THR A 213 7.37 -26.05 26.61
CA THR A 213 8.10 -27.25 27.02
C THR A 213 8.80 -27.92 25.85
N ILE A 214 8.17 -28.02 24.67
CA ILE A 214 8.83 -28.54 23.46
C ILE A 214 10.03 -27.67 23.09
N ALA A 215 9.87 -26.35 23.08
CA ALA A 215 10.97 -25.43 22.80
C ALA A 215 12.12 -25.55 23.82
N PHE A 216 11.79 -25.73 25.10
CA PHE A 216 12.79 -25.95 26.15
C PHE A 216 13.54 -27.28 25.98
N PHE A 217 12.86 -28.36 25.59
CA PHE A 217 13.50 -29.64 25.31
C PHE A 217 14.38 -29.60 24.06
N GLU A 218 13.95 -28.94 22.99
CA GLU A 218 14.79 -28.71 21.80
C GLU A 218 16.02 -27.86 22.15
N PHE A 219 15.86 -26.82 22.97
CA PHE A 219 16.98 -26.05 23.49
C PHE A 219 17.95 -26.90 24.32
N LEU A 220 17.45 -27.75 25.23
CA LEU A 220 18.30 -28.68 25.99
C LEU A 220 19.01 -29.69 25.07
N ARG A 221 18.31 -30.23 24.07
CA ARG A 221 18.90 -31.16 23.08
C ARG A 221 20.02 -30.50 22.29
N LEU A 222 19.82 -29.26 21.84
CA LEU A 222 20.85 -28.45 21.18
C LEU A 222 22.00 -28.10 22.12
N SER A 223 21.72 -27.84 23.40
CA SER A 223 22.78 -27.58 24.39
C SER A 223 23.63 -28.82 24.71
N GLN A 224 23.05 -30.03 24.62
CA GLN A 224 23.77 -31.29 24.81
C GLN A 224 24.52 -31.76 23.55
N SER A 225 24.11 -31.33 22.34
CA SER A 225 24.88 -31.57 21.11
C SER A 225 26.11 -30.66 20.98
N VAL A 226 26.21 -29.61 21.82
CA VAL A 226 27.41 -28.79 22.01
C VAL A 226 28.19 -29.30 23.23
N GLN A 227 28.58 -30.58 23.23
CA GLN A 227 29.78 -30.98 23.95
C GLN A 227 30.98 -30.78 23.01
N PRO A 228 31.95 -29.91 23.34
CA PRO A 228 33.18 -29.85 22.57
C PRO A 228 33.89 -31.19 22.67
N ASN A 229 34.33 -31.68 21.52
CA ASN A 229 35.16 -32.85 21.36
C ASN A 229 36.56 -32.53 21.95
N VAL A 230 36.68 -32.49 23.28
CA VAL A 230 37.91 -32.12 24.00
C VAL A 230 39.00 -33.19 23.90
N ARG A 231 38.73 -34.37 23.31
CA ARG A 231 39.78 -35.38 23.08
C ARG A 231 40.62 -35.19 21.81
N GLY A 232 40.29 -34.24 20.93
CA GLY A 232 41.06 -34.00 19.69
C GLY A 232 42.05 -32.83 19.76
N ALA A 233 42.05 -32.05 20.84
CA ALA A 233 42.86 -30.83 20.96
C ALA A 233 44.16 -31.01 21.77
N GLU A 234 44.26 -32.06 22.60
CA GLU A 234 45.48 -32.29 23.40
C GLU A 234 46.62 -32.93 22.59
N GLU A 235 46.34 -33.68 21.53
CA GLU A 235 47.41 -34.26 20.67
C GLU A 235 48.04 -33.24 19.71
N LYS A 236 47.39 -32.10 19.44
CA LYS A 236 47.98 -31.04 18.59
C LYS A 236 48.82 -30.01 19.35
N PHE A 237 48.75 -29.97 20.68
CA PHE A 237 49.56 -29.06 21.50
C PHE A 237 50.83 -29.70 22.07
N ALA A 238 50.91 -31.03 22.15
CA ALA A 238 52.14 -31.73 22.59
C ALA A 238 53.25 -31.78 21.52
N GLY A 239 52.92 -31.60 20.23
CA GLY A 239 53.88 -31.66 19.12
C GLY A 239 54.63 -30.36 18.79
N ILE A 240 54.28 -29.23 19.43
CA ILE A 240 54.85 -27.91 19.09
C ILE A 240 55.97 -27.48 20.07
N PHE A 241 56.18 -28.21 21.17
CA PHE A 241 57.17 -27.84 22.21
C PHE A 241 58.42 -28.74 22.31
N MET A 242 58.67 -29.64 21.36
CA MET A 242 59.95 -30.39 21.27
C MET A 242 60.59 -30.24 19.89
N SER A 243 61.09 -29.05 19.58
CA SER A 243 62.02 -28.80 18.46
C SER A 243 62.72 -27.45 18.62
N ARG A 244 63.41 -27.22 19.75
CA ARG A 244 64.46 -26.20 19.87
C ARG A 244 65.51 -26.65 20.88
N SER A 245 66.47 -27.43 20.38
CA SER A 245 67.87 -27.50 20.83
C SER A 245 68.64 -28.38 19.85
#